data_AF-J1HCH4-F1
#
_entry.id   AF-J1HCH4-F1
#
_cell.length_a   1.000
_cell.length_b   1.000
_cell.length_c   1.000
_cell.angle_alpha   90.00
_cell.angle_beta   90.00
_cell.angle_gamma   90.00
#
_symmetry.space_group_name_H-M   'P 1'
#
loop_
_entity.id
_entity.type
_entity.pdbx_description
1 polymer ?
#
loop_
_entity_poly.entity_id
_entity_poly.type
_entity_poly.pdbx_seq_one_letter_code
_entity_poly.pdbx_strand_id
1 'polypeptide(L)'
;MEPHERERDLPFSLTDYRWMDEVDASDGLIAVASGVFYFLENAEVSGLVDAMARRFPGGRLVYDAESPEMVAASEWAVRERGIDAAPMPFRVADPYAPSTWSEAVSDVRVEFDLSSYALDPTMLPQAVRDGFAAMRQGEALYEVVVDFAQPDPAG
;
A
#
# COMPACT_ATOMS: atom_id res chain seq x y z
N MET A 1 -0.86 12.54 23.58
CA MET A 1 0.36 11.73 23.68
C MET A 1 1.46 12.61 23.11
N GLU A 2 2.57 12.80 23.81
CA GLU A 2 3.70 13.55 23.23
C GLU A 2 4.47 12.62 22.29
N PRO A 3 4.95 13.11 21.13
CA PRO A 3 5.69 12.29 20.16
C PRO A 3 6.95 11.69 20.79
N HIS A 4 7.35 10.50 20.34
CA HIS A 4 8.63 9.92 20.73
C HIS A 4 9.81 10.73 20.15
N GLU A 5 11.00 10.67 20.76
CA GLU A 5 12.20 11.41 20.28
C GLU A 5 12.62 11.07 18.83
N ARG A 6 12.19 9.90 18.34
CA ARG A 6 12.47 9.36 16.99
C ARG A 6 11.28 9.47 16.05
N GLU A 7 10.19 10.09 16.52
CA GLU A 7 8.98 10.31 15.77
C GLU A 7 8.96 11.77 15.33
N ARG A 8 8.67 11.99 14.05
CA ARG A 8 8.57 13.32 13.49
C ARG A 8 7.43 13.38 12.50
N ASP A 9 6.47 14.27 12.79
CA ASP A 9 5.38 14.55 11.88
C ASP A 9 5.83 15.50 10.77
N LEU A 10 5.46 15.17 9.53
CA LEU A 10 5.71 15.98 8.36
C LEU A 10 4.36 16.52 7.85
N PRO A 11 4.10 17.85 7.91
CA PRO A 11 2.80 18.43 7.56
C PRO A 11 2.63 18.60 6.05
N PHE A 12 2.73 17.50 5.30
CA PHE A 12 2.60 17.47 3.84
C PHE A 12 1.42 16.60 3.42
N SER A 13 0.84 16.91 2.26
CA SER A 13 0.07 15.90 1.53
C SER A 13 1.00 14.80 1.06
N LEU A 14 0.54 13.55 1.03
CA LEU A 14 1.32 12.45 0.48
C LEU A 14 1.69 12.68 -1.01
N THR A 15 0.81 13.36 -1.73
CA THR A 15 0.99 13.75 -3.15
C THR A 15 1.91 14.96 -3.35
N ASP A 16 2.37 15.59 -2.28
CA ASP A 16 3.37 16.66 -2.31
C ASP A 16 4.76 16.09 -1.99
N TYR A 17 5.50 15.69 -3.02
CA TYR A 17 6.76 14.94 -2.87
C TYR A 17 7.89 15.67 -2.13
N ARG A 18 7.71 16.94 -1.75
CA ARG A 18 8.68 17.66 -0.91
C ARG A 18 8.89 16.99 0.45
N TRP A 19 7.94 16.20 0.95
CA TRP A 19 8.14 15.42 2.17
C TRP A 19 9.30 14.42 2.04
N MET A 20 9.57 13.94 0.82
CA MET A 20 10.63 12.96 0.57
C MET A 20 12.02 13.57 0.81
N ASP A 21 12.18 14.88 0.62
CA ASP A 21 13.43 15.60 0.85
C ASP A 21 13.76 15.70 2.35
N GLU A 22 12.76 15.50 3.22
CA GLU A 22 12.93 15.51 4.67
C GLU A 22 13.28 14.12 5.23
N VAL A 23 13.13 13.05 4.45
CA VAL A 23 13.32 11.66 4.92
C VAL A 23 14.77 11.23 4.72
N ASP A 24 15.46 10.93 5.82
CA ASP A 24 16.77 10.27 5.78
C ASP A 24 16.58 8.75 5.62
N ALA A 25 16.94 8.24 4.45
CA ALA A 25 16.83 6.82 4.09
C ALA A 25 18.21 6.13 3.98
N SER A 26 19.28 6.72 4.54
CA SER A 26 20.65 6.20 4.38
C SER A 26 20.83 4.77 4.92
N ASP A 27 20.08 4.40 5.96
CA ASP A 27 20.09 3.07 6.58
C ASP A 27 18.96 2.16 6.03
N GLY A 28 18.33 2.55 4.93
CA GLY A 28 17.17 1.91 4.34
C GLY A 28 15.84 2.55 4.74
N LEU A 29 14.81 2.29 3.94
CA LEU A 29 13.46 2.81 4.15
C LEU A 29 12.43 1.69 4.07
N ILE A 30 11.49 1.67 5.02
CA ILE A 30 10.22 0.95 4.90
C ILE A 30 9.11 1.98 5.05
N ALA A 31 8.32 2.16 3.99
CA ALA A 31 7.13 2.97 3.99
C ALA A 31 5.88 2.08 4.11
N VAL A 32 4.94 2.47 4.96
CA VAL A 32 3.68 1.76 5.18
C VAL A 32 2.54 2.74 4.98
N ALA A 33 1.62 2.41 4.07
CA ALA A 33 0.48 3.25 3.69
C ALA A 33 -0.85 2.50 3.89
N SER A 34 -1.13 2.12 5.15
CA SER A 34 -2.32 1.33 5.46
C SER A 34 -3.60 2.17 5.40
N GLY A 35 -4.58 1.78 4.57
CA GLY A 35 -5.84 2.50 4.42
C GLY A 35 -5.72 3.86 3.74
N VAL A 36 -4.61 4.14 3.03
CA VAL A 36 -4.31 5.48 2.48
C VAL A 36 -4.66 5.60 1.00
N PHE A 37 -4.19 4.68 0.16
CA PHE A 37 -4.24 4.85 -1.30
C PHE A 37 -5.65 4.84 -1.89
N TYR A 38 -6.63 4.27 -1.19
CA TYR A 38 -8.05 4.26 -1.55
C TYR A 38 -8.60 5.61 -2.03
N PHE A 39 -8.08 6.71 -1.46
CA PHE A 39 -8.58 8.07 -1.69
C PHE A 39 -7.80 8.85 -2.75
N LEU A 40 -6.79 8.25 -3.38
CA LEU A 40 -5.94 8.89 -4.39
C LEU A 40 -6.30 8.39 -5.79
N GLU A 41 -6.09 9.23 -6.80
CA GLU A 41 -6.27 8.80 -8.18
C GLU A 41 -5.21 7.76 -8.58
N ASN A 42 -5.54 6.84 -9.48
CA ASN A 42 -4.59 5.83 -9.99
C ASN A 42 -3.27 6.45 -10.47
N ALA A 43 -3.35 7.61 -11.14
CA ALA A 43 -2.18 8.34 -11.63
C ALA A 43 -1.31 8.91 -10.49
N GLU A 44 -1.94 9.38 -9.40
CA GLU A 44 -1.23 9.87 -8.21
C GLU A 44 -0.49 8.73 -7.52
N VAL A 45 -1.13 7.57 -7.37
CA VAL A 45 -0.49 6.39 -6.77
C VAL A 45 0.67 5.89 -7.64
N SER A 46 0.47 5.72 -8.96
CA SER A 46 1.55 5.29 -9.84
C SER A 46 2.72 6.26 -9.85
N GLY A 47 2.43 7.58 -9.84
CA GLY A 47 3.46 8.62 -9.80
C GLY A 47 4.19 8.64 -8.45
N LEU A 48 3.49 8.37 -7.35
CA LEU A 48 4.07 8.32 -6.01
C LEU A 48 5.02 7.14 -5.91
N VAL A 49 4.62 5.96 -6.40
CA VAL A 49 5.46 4.76 -6.43
C VAL A 49 6.72 4.99 -7.27
N ASP A 50 6.62 5.57 -8.48
CA ASP A 50 7.79 5.90 -9.30
C ASP A 50 8.72 6.90 -8.60
N ALA A 51 8.16 7.95 -8.00
CA ALA A 51 8.93 8.95 -7.26
C ALA A 51 9.67 8.35 -6.06
N MET A 52 9.01 7.48 -5.29
CA MET A 52 9.60 6.78 -4.16
C MET A 52 10.69 5.80 -4.61
N ALA A 53 10.44 5.00 -5.66
CA ALA A 53 11.40 4.04 -6.17
C ALA A 53 12.71 4.70 -6.62
N ARG A 54 12.63 5.90 -7.22
CA ARG A 54 13.80 6.68 -7.64
C ARG A 54 14.53 7.37 -6.49
N ARG A 55 13.81 7.88 -5.49
CA ARG A 55 14.41 8.64 -4.37
C ARG A 55 14.92 7.77 -3.23
N PHE A 56 14.35 6.58 -3.07
CA PHE A 56 14.66 5.67 -1.99
C PHE A 56 15.15 4.32 -2.54
N PRO A 57 16.28 4.30 -3.27
CA PRO A 57 16.80 3.06 -3.83
C PRO A 57 17.06 2.04 -2.71
N GLY A 58 16.68 0.80 -2.95
CA GLY A 58 16.73 -0.26 -1.95
C GLY A 58 15.65 -0.20 -0.85
N GLY A 59 14.77 0.79 -0.89
CA GLY A 59 13.64 0.90 0.02
C GLY A 59 12.50 -0.06 -0.30
N ARG A 60 11.51 -0.11 0.59
CA ARG A 60 10.29 -0.91 0.46
C ARG A 60 9.06 -0.06 0.73
N LEU A 61 8.02 -0.26 -0.07
CA LEU A 61 6.68 0.27 0.19
C LEU A 61 5.71 -0.89 0.43
N VAL A 62 4.87 -0.75 1.45
CA VAL A 62 3.76 -1.66 1.75
C VAL A 62 2.46 -0.87 1.80
N TYR A 63 1.45 -1.30 1.05
CA TYR A 63 0.12 -0.70 1.06
C TYR A 63 -0.95 -1.77 0.88
N ASP A 64 -2.16 -1.51 1.35
CA ASP A 64 -3.35 -2.32 1.07
C ASP A 64 -4.25 -1.66 0.02
N ALA A 65 -4.93 -2.50 -0.77
CA ALA A 65 -5.91 -2.07 -1.74
C ALA A 65 -7.01 -3.12 -1.92
N GLU A 66 -8.16 -2.67 -2.42
CA GLU A 66 -9.30 -3.52 -2.73
C GLU A 66 -9.38 -3.81 -4.23
N SER A 67 -9.97 -4.96 -4.59
CA SER A 67 -10.30 -5.25 -5.99
C SER A 67 -11.36 -4.26 -6.50
N PRO A 68 -11.41 -3.96 -7.82
CA PRO A 68 -12.42 -3.07 -8.37
C PRO A 68 -13.86 -3.48 -8.02
N GLU A 69 -14.13 -4.79 -7.94
CA GLU A 69 -15.42 -5.35 -7.53
C GLU A 69 -15.73 -5.07 -6.06
N MET A 70 -14.74 -5.22 -5.18
CA MET A 70 -14.90 -4.95 -3.75
C MET A 70 -15.15 -3.46 -3.51
N VAL A 71 -14.41 -2.57 -4.17
CA VAL A 71 -14.65 -1.12 -4.07
C VAL A 71 -16.07 -0.77 -4.55
N ALA A 72 -16.53 -1.36 -5.66
CA ALA A 72 -17.89 -1.15 -6.15
C ALA A 72 -18.96 -1.65 -5.15
N ALA A 73 -18.72 -2.78 -4.49
CA ALA A 73 -19.62 -3.31 -3.46
C ALA A 73 -19.65 -2.42 -2.21
N SER A 74 -18.49 -1.94 -1.76
CA SER A 74 -18.34 -1.01 -0.64
C SER A 74 -19.08 0.30 -0.90
N GLU A 75 -18.88 0.91 -2.08
CA GLU A 75 -19.60 2.13 -2.47
C GLU A 75 -21.11 1.93 -2.55
N TRP A 76 -21.57 0.80 -3.11
CA TRP A 76 -22.99 0.47 -3.15
C TRP A 76 -23.58 0.36 -1.74
N ALA A 77 -22.91 -0.34 -0.83
CA ALA A 77 -23.36 -0.53 0.55
C ALA A 77 -23.45 0.78 1.34
N VAL A 78 -22.54 1.74 1.08
CA VAL A 78 -22.57 3.07 1.71
C VAL A 78 -23.71 3.92 1.14
N ARG A 79 -23.93 3.87 -0.18
CA ARG A 79 -25.03 4.58 -0.86
C ARG A 79 -26.41 4.11 -0.38
N GLU A 80 -26.60 2.80 -0.21
CA GLU A 80 -27.86 2.23 0.33
C GLU A 80 -28.18 2.75 1.75
N ARG A 81 -27.16 3.15 2.51
CA ARG A 81 -27.31 3.71 3.86
C ARG A 81 -27.54 5.23 3.85
N GLY A 82 -27.63 5.86 2.68
CA GLY A 82 -27.83 7.30 2.53
C GLY A 82 -26.63 8.14 2.99
N ILE A 83 -25.46 7.52 3.11
CA ILE A 83 -24.21 8.20 3.48
C ILE A 83 -23.55 8.68 2.18
N ASP A 84 -23.18 9.96 2.13
CA ASP A 84 -22.33 10.48 1.07
C ASP A 84 -20.91 9.97 1.30
N ALA A 85 -20.54 8.90 0.60
CA ALA A 85 -19.23 8.28 0.72
C ALA A 85 -18.17 9.17 0.07
N ALA A 86 -17.00 9.31 0.69
CA ALA A 86 -15.84 9.79 -0.04
C ALA A 86 -15.60 8.83 -1.22
N PRO A 87 -15.43 9.33 -2.45
CA PRO A 87 -15.11 8.47 -3.58
C PRO A 87 -13.81 7.72 -3.29
N MET A 88 -13.76 6.44 -3.66
CA MET A 88 -12.56 5.62 -3.61
C MET A 88 -12.04 5.40 -5.04
N PRO A 89 -11.32 6.37 -5.62
CA PRO A 89 -10.91 6.32 -7.02
C PRO A 89 -9.83 5.29 -7.30
N PHE A 90 -8.99 4.95 -6.32
CA PHE A 90 -7.93 3.98 -6.53
C PHE A 90 -8.49 2.57 -6.72
N ARG A 91 -8.38 2.07 -7.96
CA ARG A 91 -8.83 0.74 -8.37
C ARG A 91 -7.92 0.25 -9.47
N VAL A 92 -7.16 -0.80 -9.16
CA VAL A 92 -6.28 -1.46 -10.12
C VAL A 92 -6.79 -2.88 -10.34
N ALA A 93 -6.97 -3.27 -11.59
CA ALA A 93 -7.43 -4.61 -11.94
C ALA A 93 -6.31 -5.65 -11.75
N ASP A 94 -5.07 -5.23 -11.94
CA ASP A 94 -3.88 -6.05 -11.70
C ASP A 94 -3.18 -5.55 -10.43
N PRO A 95 -3.17 -6.32 -9.33
CA PRO A 95 -2.48 -5.93 -8.10
C PRO A 95 -0.95 -5.92 -8.25
N TYR A 96 -0.40 -6.54 -9.30
CA TYR A 96 1.03 -6.51 -9.65
C TYR A 96 1.41 -5.32 -10.53
N ALA A 97 0.47 -4.43 -10.85
CA ALA A 97 0.70 -3.23 -11.64
C ALA A 97 1.88 -2.33 -11.21
N PRO A 98 2.29 -2.24 -9.91
CA PRO A 98 3.49 -1.49 -9.54
C PRO A 98 4.77 -1.85 -10.31
N SER A 99 4.88 -3.10 -10.76
CA SER A 99 6.01 -3.57 -11.59
C SER A 99 6.10 -2.85 -12.94
N THR A 100 5.00 -2.23 -13.39
CA THR A 100 4.90 -1.47 -14.65
C THR A 100 4.95 0.03 -14.44
N TRP A 101 4.83 0.53 -13.21
CA TRP A 101 4.77 1.96 -12.91
C TRP A 101 6.15 2.62 -12.90
N SER A 102 7.21 1.85 -12.64
CA SER A 102 8.59 2.34 -12.62
C SER A 102 9.58 1.26 -12.99
N GLU A 103 10.60 1.63 -13.78
CA GLU A 103 11.76 0.77 -14.04
C GLU A 103 12.64 0.56 -12.78
N ALA A 104 12.45 1.38 -11.74
CA ALA A 104 13.16 1.27 -10.47
C ALA A 104 12.45 0.36 -9.45
N VAL A 105 11.38 -0.34 -9.84
CA VAL A 105 10.77 -1.41 -9.05
C VAL A 105 11.46 -2.73 -9.40
N SER A 106 11.96 -3.42 -8.37
CA SER A 106 12.71 -4.68 -8.53
C SER A 106 11.88 -5.93 -8.26
N ASP A 107 10.91 -5.86 -7.35
CA ASP A 107 10.01 -6.97 -7.03
C ASP A 107 8.65 -6.44 -6.55
N VAL A 108 7.60 -7.20 -6.83
CA VAL A 108 6.24 -6.93 -6.33
C VAL A 108 5.66 -8.24 -5.82
N ARG A 109 5.27 -8.24 -4.55
CA ARG A 109 4.57 -9.36 -3.91
C ARG A 109 3.18 -8.91 -3.50
N VAL A 110 2.20 -9.78 -3.69
CA VAL A 110 0.80 -9.52 -3.34
C VAL A 110 0.32 -10.62 -2.43
N GLU A 111 -0.13 -10.26 -1.24
CA GLU A 111 -0.73 -11.16 -0.27
C GLU A 111 -2.24 -10.88 -0.20
N PHE A 112 -3.04 -11.84 -0.63
CA PHE A 112 -4.51 -11.73 -0.64
C PHE A 112 -5.17 -12.16 0.68
N ASP A 113 -4.37 -12.34 1.72
CA ASP A 113 -4.88 -12.56 3.07
C ASP A 113 -4.16 -11.67 4.08
N LEU A 114 -4.85 -11.36 5.17
CA LEU A 114 -4.29 -10.57 6.27
C LEU A 114 -3.41 -11.43 7.19
N SER A 115 -2.96 -12.61 6.75
CA SER A 115 -2.18 -13.48 7.61
C SER A 115 -0.78 -12.93 7.89
N SER A 116 -0.24 -12.08 7.01
CA SER A 116 1.04 -11.39 7.21
C SER A 116 1.09 -10.54 8.49
N TYR A 117 -0.06 -10.09 8.99
CA TYR A 117 -0.18 -9.33 10.24
C TYR A 117 -0.01 -10.20 11.50
N ALA A 118 -0.11 -11.52 11.39
CA ALA A 118 0.06 -12.42 12.52
C ALA A 118 1.50 -12.93 12.62
N LEU A 119 2.09 -12.84 13.80
CA LEU A 119 3.41 -13.42 14.10
C LEU A 119 3.46 -14.93 13.82
N ASP A 120 2.34 -15.62 14.08
CA ASP A 120 2.12 -17.02 13.70
C ASP A 120 0.66 -17.21 13.26
N PRO A 121 0.39 -17.21 11.94
CA PRO A 121 -0.95 -17.44 11.41
C PRO A 121 -1.56 -18.78 11.82
N THR A 122 -0.72 -19.78 12.11
CA THR A 122 -1.20 -21.13 12.48
C THR A 122 -1.81 -21.16 13.88
N MET A 123 -1.52 -20.16 14.71
CA MET A 123 -2.05 -20.03 16.07
C MET A 123 -3.38 -19.26 16.14
N LEU A 124 -3.83 -18.67 15.03
CA LEU A 124 -5.11 -17.98 14.97
C LEU A 124 -6.29 -18.94 15.15
N PRO A 125 -7.43 -18.52 15.74
CA PRO A 125 -8.63 -19.34 15.81
C PRO A 125 -9.07 -19.84 14.42
N GLN A 126 -9.58 -21.07 14.32
CA GLN A 126 -9.96 -21.67 13.03
C GLN A 126 -10.89 -20.77 12.22
N ALA A 127 -11.89 -20.15 12.86
CA ALA A 127 -12.81 -19.23 12.18
C ALA A 127 -12.11 -18.01 11.55
N VAL A 128 -11.04 -17.51 12.16
CA VAL A 128 -10.24 -16.41 11.60
C VAL A 128 -9.43 -16.89 10.40
N ARG A 129 -8.81 -18.08 10.51
CA ARG A 129 -8.07 -18.70 9.40
C ARG A 129 -8.98 -19.02 8.21
N ASP A 130 -10.20 -19.48 8.46
CA ASP A 130 -11.20 -19.74 7.42
C ASP A 130 -11.62 -18.43 6.74
N GLY A 131 -11.78 -17.34 7.52
CA GLY A 131 -12.02 -16.00 6.99
C GLY A 131 -10.90 -15.52 6.08
N PHE A 132 -9.63 -15.66 6.51
CA PHE A 132 -8.46 -15.32 5.68
C PHE A 132 -8.38 -16.17 4.41
N ALA A 133 -8.67 -17.47 4.50
CA ALA A 133 -8.70 -18.34 3.32
C ALA A 133 -9.80 -17.94 2.33
N ALA A 134 -10.97 -17.53 2.81
CA ALA A 134 -12.05 -17.02 1.98
C ALA A 134 -11.70 -15.68 1.31
N MET A 135 -11.04 -14.76 2.04
CA MET A 135 -10.51 -13.51 1.48
C MET A 135 -9.52 -13.79 0.36
N ARG A 136 -8.56 -14.69 0.59
CA ARG A 136 -7.57 -15.10 -0.41
C ARG A 136 -8.21 -15.67 -1.66
N GLN A 137 -9.27 -16.47 -1.51
CA GLN A 137 -9.99 -17.04 -2.65
C GLN A 137 -10.78 -16.00 -3.44
N GLY A 138 -11.24 -14.95 -2.77
CA GLY A 138 -11.98 -13.85 -3.40
C GLY A 138 -11.10 -12.76 -3.99
N GLU A 139 -9.81 -12.72 -3.66
CA GLU A 139 -8.83 -11.69 -4.08
C GLU A 139 -9.33 -10.24 -3.86
N ALA A 140 -10.24 -10.05 -2.90
CA ALA A 140 -11.02 -8.83 -2.74
C ALA A 140 -10.28 -7.71 -2.00
N LEU A 141 -9.39 -8.08 -1.09
CA LEU A 141 -8.52 -7.18 -0.33
C LEU A 141 -7.13 -7.81 -0.33
N TYR A 142 -6.11 -7.00 -0.62
CA TYR A 142 -4.75 -7.49 -0.72
C TYR A 142 -3.75 -6.46 -0.21
N GLU A 143 -2.66 -6.96 0.35
CA GLU A 143 -1.46 -6.20 0.68
C GLU A 143 -0.47 -6.33 -0.47
N VAL A 144 0.10 -5.21 -0.88
CA VAL A 144 1.14 -5.14 -1.90
C VAL A 144 2.44 -4.69 -1.27
N VAL A 145 3.49 -5.49 -1.46
CA VAL A 145 4.86 -5.17 -1.07
C VAL A 145 5.66 -4.89 -2.33
N VAL A 146 6.15 -3.67 -2.44
CA VAL A 146 6.97 -3.18 -3.56
C VAL A 146 8.40 -2.98 -3.08
N ASP A 147 9.35 -3.71 -3.65
CA ASP A 147 10.78 -3.56 -3.38
C ASP A 147 11.43 -2.68 -4.46
N PHE A 148 12.10 -1.61 -4.05
CA PHE A 148 12.80 -0.70 -4.95
C PHE A 148 14.20 -1.22 -5.28
N ALA A 149 14.63 -1.02 -6.52
CA ALA A 149 15.94 -1.43 -6.99
C ALA A 149 17.06 -0.78 -6.17
N GLN A 150 18.15 -1.52 -5.94
CA GLN A 150 19.38 -0.96 -5.41
C GLN A 150 20.01 0.00 -6.44
N PRO A 151 20.81 1.00 -6.00
CA PRO A 151 21.61 1.78 -6.93
C PRO A 151 22.51 0.84 -7.72
N ASP A 152 22.66 1.08 -9.02
CA ASP A 152 23.61 0.32 -9.84
C ASP A 152 25.02 0.53 -9.25
N PRO A 153 25.75 -0.53 -8.83
CA PRO A 153 27.06 -0.38 -8.18
C PRO A 153 28.13 0.27 -9.06
N ALA A 154 27.82 0.60 -10.32
CA ALA A 154 28.72 1.23 -11.29
C ALA A 154 28.47 2.73 -11.54
N GLY A 155 27.56 3.38 -10.80
CA GLY A 155 27.22 4.80 -10.94
C GLY A 155 27.98 5.73 -9.99
#